data_AF-A0A3A6NUB5-F1
#
_entry.id   AF-A0A3A6NUB5-F1
#
_cell.length_a   1.000
_cell.length_b   1.000
_cell.length_c   1.000
_cell.angle_alpha   90.00
_cell.angle_beta   90.00
_cell.angle_gamma   90.00
#
_symmetry.space_group_name_H-M   'P 1'
#
loop_
_entity.id
_entity.type
_entity.pdbx_description
1 polymer ?
#
loop_
_entity_poly.entity_id
_entity_poly.type
_entity_poly.pdbx_seq_one_letter_code
_entity_poly.pdbx_strand_id
1 'polypeptide(L)' 'MEFREIENIIMKDGWKYSYTSGSHYYYKHPTKPGKISIPYHGKDLKIKTVNSILKQAGLK' A
#
# COMPACT_ATOMS: atom_id res chain seq x y z
N MET A 1 3.29 -5.51 -11.29
CA MET A 1 2.14 -5.17 -10.44
C MET A 1 2.20 -3.68 -10.26
N GLU A 2 1.17 -3.02 -10.77
CA GLU A 2 1.08 -1.57 -10.77
C GLU A 2 0.63 -1.04 -9.41
N PHE A 3 0.84 0.27 -9.21
CA PHE A 3 0.36 1.00 -8.04
C PHE A 3 -1.14 0.77 -7.78
N ARG A 4 -1.97 0.89 -8.83
CA ARG A 4 -3.43 0.76 -8.72
C ARG A 4 -3.86 -0.63 -8.27
N GLU A 5 -3.14 -1.66 -8.70
CA GLU A 5 -3.47 -3.04 -8.33
C GLU A 5 -3.24 -3.27 -6.83
N ILE A 6 -2.10 -2.85 -6.30
CA ILE A 6 -1.79 -3.03 -4.87
C ILE A 6 -2.65 -2.12 -3.98
N GLU A 7 -2.95 -0.90 -4.43
CA GLU A 7 -3.86 0.02 -3.76
C GLU A 7 -5.26 -0.60 -3.61
N ASN A 8 -5.80 -1.16 -4.71
CA ASN A 8 -7.10 -1.84 -4.67
C ASN A 8 -7.12 -3.02 -3.71
N ILE A 9 -6.03 -3.80 -3.61
CA ILE A 9 -5.93 -4.94 -2.69
C ILE A 9 -6.03 -4.46 -1.24
N ILE A 10 -5.22 -3.47 -0.85
CA ILE A 10 -5.23 -2.99 0.54
C ILE A 10 -6.52 -2.24 0.87
N MET A 11 -7.12 -1.53 -0.08
CA MET A 11 -8.41 -0.85 0.13
C MET A 11 -9.55 -1.84 0.37
N LYS A 12 -9.55 -2.98 -0.35
CA LYS A 12 -10.50 -4.08 -0.11
C LYS A 12 -10.33 -4.72 1.28
N ASP A 13 -9.11 -4.77 1.80
CA ASP A 13 -8.82 -5.22 3.16
C ASP A 13 -9.23 -4.20 4.24
N GLY A 14 -9.61 -2.98 3.85
CA GLY A 14 -10.10 -1.93 4.76
C GLY A 14 -9.09 -0.82 5.05
N TRP A 15 -7.92 -0.82 4.38
CA TRP A 15 -6.98 0.30 4.45
C TRP A 15 -7.56 1.52 3.74
N LYS A 16 -7.44 2.68 4.38
CA LYS A 16 -7.94 3.96 3.85
C LYS A 16 -6.78 4.88 3.56
N TYR A 17 -6.88 5.60 2.45
CA TYR A 17 -5.95 6.66 2.11
C TYR A 17 -5.89 7.69 3.26
N SER A 18 -4.69 8.12 3.62
CA SER A 18 -4.48 9.12 4.67
C SER A 18 -3.86 10.40 4.12
N TYR A 19 -2.71 10.30 3.44
CA TYR A 19 -2.03 11.46 2.86
C TYR A 19 -1.00 11.00 1.83
N THR A 20 -0.52 11.93 1.03
CA THR A 20 0.60 11.73 0.10
C THR A 20 1.74 12.65 0.48
N SER A 21 2.96 12.15 0.42
CA SER A 21 4.17 12.94 0.60
C SER A 21 5.15 12.61 -0.51
N GLY A 22 5.41 13.57 -1.40
CA GLY A 22 6.19 13.34 -2.61
C GLY A 22 5.54 12.28 -3.49
N SER A 23 6.32 11.27 -3.88
CA SER A 23 5.87 10.15 -4.70
C SER A 23 5.27 8.98 -3.89
N HIS A 24 5.03 9.13 -2.59
CA HIS A 24 4.52 8.04 -1.74
C HIS A 24 3.11 8.32 -1.22
N TYR A 25 2.23 7.34 -1.37
CA TYR A 25 0.87 7.35 -0.86
C TYR A 25 0.80 6.56 0.45
N TYR A 26 0.23 7.17 1.48
CA TYR A 26 0.14 6.57 2.82
C TYR A 26 -1.28 6.18 3.15
N TYR A 27 -1.43 4.99 3.74
CA TYR A 27 -2.71 4.39 4.11
C TYR A 27 -2.71 3.99 5.58
N LYS A 28 -3.89 4.07 6.20
CA LYS A 28 -4.13 3.69 7.60
C LYS A 28 -5.33 2.76 7.69
N HIS A 29 -5.27 1.81 8.60
CA HIS A 29 -6.39 0.93 8.91
C HIS A 29 -7.07 1.41 10.20
N PRO A 30 -8.41 1.38 10.32
CA PRO A 30 -9.10 1.79 11.54
C PRO A 30 -8.80 0.87 12.74
N THR A 31 -8.51 -0.41 12.48
CA THR A 31 -8.29 -1.42 13.54
C THR A 31 -6.91 -2.07 13.54
N LYS A 32 -6.16 -2.02 12.43
CA LYS A 32 -4.84 -2.67 12.35
C LYS A 32 -3.78 -1.59 12.65
N PRO A 33 -2.81 -1.88 13.52
CA PRO A 33 -1.75 -0.91 13.83
C PRO A 33 -0.82 -0.72 12.63
N GLY A 34 -0.24 0.47 12.53
CA GLY A 34 0.74 0.82 11.51
C GLY A 34 0.18 1.66 10.36
N LYS A 35 1.03 1.89 9.37
CA LYS A 35 0.71 2.61 8.13
C LYS A 35 1.37 1.91 6.95
N ILE A 36 0.67 1.85 5.82
CA ILE A 36 1.25 1.36 4.58
C ILE A 36 1.72 2.56 3.76
N SER A 37 2.88 2.41 3.11
CA SER A 37 3.40 3.38 2.14
C SER A 37 3.50 2.68 0.78
N ILE A 38 2.75 3.16 -0.21
CA ILE A 38 2.84 2.68 -1.58
C ILE A 38 3.58 3.72 -2.44
N PRO A 39 4.74 3.37 -3.03
CA PRO A 39 5.46 4.28 -3.90
C PRO A 39 4.79 4.39 -5.29
N TYR A 40 4.69 5.61 -5.82
CA TYR A 40 4.07 5.96 -7.10
C TYR A 40 5.12 6.58 -8.03
N HIS A 41 5.66 5.77 -8.94
CA HIS A 41 6.84 6.12 -9.76
C HIS A 41 6.64 5.76 -11.24
N GLY A 42 5.38 5.68 -11.71
CA GLY A 42 5.01 5.48 -13.11
C GLY A 42 5.47 4.15 -13.73
N LYS A 43 6.08 3.27 -12.94
CA LYS A 43 6.57 1.94 -13.33
C LYS A 43 6.00 0.89 -12.38
N ASP A 44 6.11 -0.37 -12.80
CA ASP A 44 5.79 -1.53 -11.97
C ASP A 44 6.52 -1.52 -10.63
N LEU A 45 5.80 -1.95 -9.58
CA LEU A 45 6.39 -2.21 -8.28
C LEU A 45 7.21 -3.49 -8.34
N LYS A 46 8.44 -3.41 -7.83
CA LYS A 46 9.28 -4.60 -7.62
C LYS A 46 8.55 -5.59 -6.72
N ILE A 47 8.67 -6.89 -7.01
CA ILE A 47 8.00 -7.94 -6.24
C ILE A 47 8.34 -7.92 -4.74
N LYS A 48 9.56 -7.51 -4.38
CA LYS A 48 9.97 -7.30 -2.98
C LYS A 48 9.15 -6.21 -2.30
N THR A 49 8.89 -5.10 -2.99
CA THR A 49 8.06 -3.99 -2.50
C THR A 49 6.63 -4.44 -2.30
N VAL A 50 6.06 -5.14 -3.28
CA VAL A 50 4.70 -5.72 -3.19
C VAL A 50 4.59 -6.65 -1.99
N ASN A 51 5.52 -7.59 -1.82
CA ASN A 51 5.53 -8.52 -0.70
C ASN A 51 5.66 -7.80 0.65
N SER A 52 6.48 -6.76 0.73
CA SER A 52 6.62 -5.94 1.94
C SER A 52 5.30 -5.23 2.29
N ILE A 53 4.60 -4.69 1.29
CA ILE A 53 3.30 -4.03 1.47
C ILE A 53 2.25 -5.05 1.95
N LEU A 54 2.15 -6.22 1.30
CA LEU A 54 1.19 -7.26 1.69
C LEU A 54 1.45 -7.80 3.10
N LYS A 55 2.72 -7.96 3.48
CA LYS A 55 3.09 -8.36 4.84
C LYS A 55 2.69 -7.30 5.87
N GLN A 56 2.90 -6.01 5.56
CA GLN A 56 2.45 -4.91 6.42
C GLN A 56 0.92 -4.84 6.51
N ALA A 57 0.20 -5.20 5.44
CA ALA A 57 -1.25 -5.30 5.43
C ALA A 57 -1.80 -6.51 6.20
N GLY A 58 -0.95 -7.47 6.55
CA GLY A 58 -1.36 -8.75 7.14
C GLY A 58 -2.03 -9.69 6.14
N LEU A 59 -1.74 -9.53 4.85
CA LEU A 59 -2.29 -10.33 3.75
C LEU A 59 -1.31 -11.43 3.27
N LYS A 60 -0.13 -11.51 3.88
CA LYS A 60 0.93 -12.50 3.61
C LYS A 60 1.83 -12.66 4.83
#